data_AF-A0AA46CB85-F1
#
_entry.id   AF-A0AA46CB85-F1
#
_cell.length_a   1.000
_cell.length_b   1.000
_cell.length_c   1.000
_cell.angle_alpha   90.00
_cell.angle_beta   90.00
_cell.angle_gamma   90.00
#
_symmetry.space_group_name_H-M   'P 1'
#
loop_
_entity.id
_entity.type
_entity.pdbx_description
1 polymer ?
#
loop_
_entity_poly.entity_id
_entity_poly.type
_entity_poly.pdbx_seq_one_letter_code
_entity_poly.pdbx_strand_id
1 'polypeptide(L)'
;MKMSESGDQSEQFHRALTRRAELLLGLELEDFPKKITTVFGQVVMLYKEGSQNWSERLDIEHIGYTKLRLRWSVRFHSDDYVEWMVRRLMIEKLQSGMNLRPLVELAMRLPALVVNSDMGAESVEESIFEWASNSVMTGTLDVITGVRQLYEWAWEESLPGFSEVRWEDLKSARPIAGKNSPLVTMRDVVAGPFTREELASIEGRLFSTSSVTARQSAAFLLCRDWGLRPVQLALMRVTDFSEDVGGAYVMICSVKGKRSRLRRSKSNMVKRYVAPDTAFAIKMQIEAAAVECALILKAVEEIQKETGAPAATPPLPLFPARERSKSRVRTFISNERISDYVLHSDSGAISNDLVRLTAQLAVPNSRAKIFFGPQQVLEISAYRLRRTKGTSLVLAGHSAEEVAEALDHATTATVKHYFRYSIEFHAFINQVHQSSPELAAAEATWSGRTISKLDEEGGRRRVAKLGACLRDSICPLHPTVSCYGCGQFRPSTTADHAASLSDLLDLRKDLKDSSTGLMPSQLDSAVRGAKELVLYLAARSKDAK
;
A
#
# COMPACT_ATOMS: atom_id res chain seq x y z
N MET A 1 25.96 -45.20 59.18
CA MET A 1 24.61 -45.80 59.12
C MET A 1 23.63 -44.74 59.58
N LYS A 2 22.60 -44.31 58.85
CA LYS A 2 21.98 -44.63 57.55
C LYS A 2 21.23 -43.34 57.16
N MET A 3 21.45 -42.84 55.94
CA MET A 3 20.45 -42.75 54.83
C MET A 3 19.38 -41.66 55.04
N SER A 4 19.35 -40.56 54.30
CA SER A 4 19.07 -40.39 52.85
C SER A 4 17.63 -40.73 52.45
N GLU A 5 16.82 -39.69 52.30
CA GLU A 5 15.61 -39.52 51.47
C GLU A 5 15.45 -37.99 51.39
N SER A 6 15.77 -37.20 50.36
CA SER A 6 15.64 -37.27 48.89
C SER A 6 14.22 -37.57 48.41
N GLY A 7 13.51 -36.53 48.00
CA GLY A 7 12.21 -36.59 47.34
C GLY A 7 11.77 -35.24 46.77
N ASP A 8 12.51 -34.74 45.78
CA ASP A 8 12.09 -33.95 44.62
C ASP A 8 10.66 -33.32 44.63
N GLN A 9 10.46 -32.19 45.34
CA GLN A 9 9.18 -31.44 45.36
C GLN A 9 9.16 -30.20 44.44
N SER A 10 10.01 -30.13 43.42
CA SER A 10 9.79 -29.19 42.31
C SER A 10 9.26 -29.95 41.12
N GLU A 11 7.96 -30.21 41.09
CA GLU A 11 7.32 -30.64 39.85
C GLU A 11 7.56 -29.54 38.82
N GLN A 12 8.34 -29.90 37.80
CA GLN A 12 8.98 -28.97 36.87
C GLN A 12 7.87 -28.26 36.09
N PHE A 13 7.73 -26.94 36.26
CA PHE A 13 6.55 -26.18 35.83
C PHE A 13 6.07 -26.46 34.39
N HIS A 14 6.96 -26.71 33.43
CA HIS A 14 6.57 -27.05 32.06
C HIS A 14 6.15 -28.53 31.90
N ARG A 15 6.79 -29.47 32.60
CA ARG A 15 6.35 -30.87 32.66
C ARG A 15 5.02 -31.00 33.38
N ALA A 16 4.77 -30.16 34.38
CA ALA A 16 3.48 -30.07 35.04
C ALA A 16 2.37 -29.66 34.05
N LEU A 17 2.64 -28.72 33.13
CA LEU A 17 1.70 -28.35 32.07
C LEU A 17 1.44 -29.51 31.10
N THR A 18 2.49 -30.16 30.57
CA THR A 18 2.33 -31.33 29.69
C THR A 18 1.55 -32.44 30.39
N ARG A 19 1.94 -32.79 31.62
CA ARG A 19 1.31 -33.84 32.43
C ARG A 19 -0.16 -33.54 32.74
N ARG A 20 -0.49 -32.28 33.03
CA ARG A 20 -1.88 -31.87 33.23
C ARG A 20 -2.71 -32.06 31.96
N ALA A 21 -2.15 -31.72 30.81
CA ALA A 21 -2.80 -31.95 29.52
C ALA A 21 -2.94 -33.46 29.21
N GLU A 22 -1.93 -34.29 29.49
CA GLU A 22 -1.99 -35.75 29.34
C GLU A 22 -3.11 -36.36 30.19
N LEU A 23 -3.23 -35.93 31.45
CA LEU A 23 -4.28 -36.39 32.36
C LEU A 23 -5.68 -36.03 31.87
N LEU A 24 -5.86 -34.84 31.28
CA LEU A 24 -7.15 -34.40 30.75
C LEU A 24 -7.50 -35.06 29.42
N LEU A 25 -6.50 -35.35 28.58
CA LEU A 25 -6.68 -35.92 27.25
C LEU A 25 -6.66 -37.45 27.24
N GLY A 26 -6.07 -38.08 28.24
CA GLY A 26 -5.87 -39.54 28.29
C GLY A 26 -4.88 -40.05 27.24
N LEU A 27 -3.93 -39.21 26.81
CA LEU A 27 -2.94 -39.50 25.77
C LEU A 27 -1.54 -39.09 26.25
N GLU A 28 -0.50 -39.79 25.77
CA GLU A 28 0.89 -39.38 25.97
C GLU A 28 1.24 -38.22 25.03
N LEU A 29 1.86 -37.16 25.56
CA LEU A 29 2.17 -35.94 24.81
C LEU A 29 3.66 -35.64 24.85
N GLU A 30 4.20 -35.15 23.74
CA GLU A 30 5.58 -34.69 23.72
C GLU A 30 5.76 -33.41 24.55
N ASP A 31 6.77 -33.43 25.42
CA ASP A 31 7.22 -32.26 26.16
C ASP A 31 7.65 -31.10 25.23
N PHE A 32 7.61 -29.88 25.75
CA PHE A 32 8.04 -28.70 25.00
C PHE A 32 9.54 -28.78 24.62
N PRO A 33 9.89 -28.49 23.35
CA PRO A 33 11.26 -28.62 22.87
C PRO A 33 12.21 -27.63 23.56
N LYS A 34 13.48 -28.03 23.74
CA LYS A 34 14.49 -27.15 24.38
C LYS A 34 14.82 -25.90 23.57
N LYS A 35 14.86 -26.07 22.25
CA LYS A 35 15.18 -25.04 21.29
C LYS A 35 14.26 -25.18 20.08
N ILE A 36 13.97 -24.06 19.45
CA ILE A 36 13.20 -24.02 18.21
C ILE A 36 14.00 -23.31 17.14
N THR A 37 13.73 -23.66 15.88
CA THR A 37 14.27 -22.96 14.72
C THR A 37 13.14 -22.20 14.06
N THR A 38 13.27 -20.87 13.99
CA THR A 38 12.24 -20.01 13.39
C THR A 38 12.19 -20.17 11.87
N VAL A 39 11.18 -19.57 11.23
CA VAL A 39 11.01 -19.59 9.77
C VAL A 39 12.23 -19.10 8.96
N PHE A 40 13.11 -18.27 9.56
CA PHE A 40 14.35 -17.79 8.93
C PHE A 40 15.60 -18.55 9.36
N GLY A 41 15.46 -19.65 10.10
CA GLY A 41 16.59 -20.47 10.55
C GLY A 41 17.31 -19.95 11.80
N GLN A 42 16.78 -18.91 12.47
CA GLN A 42 17.29 -18.48 13.78
C GLN A 42 16.95 -19.54 14.83
N VAL A 43 17.93 -19.95 15.64
CA VAL A 43 17.75 -20.84 16.78
C VAL A 43 17.41 -20.01 18.01
N VAL A 44 16.35 -20.40 18.71
CA VAL A 44 15.84 -19.72 19.91
C VAL A 44 15.72 -20.74 21.04
N MET A 45 16.32 -20.43 22.20
CA MET A 45 16.26 -21.28 23.39
C MET A 45 15.00 -20.96 24.21
N LEU A 46 14.14 -21.96 24.43
CA LEU A 46 12.91 -21.77 25.19
C LEU A 46 13.15 -21.80 26.71
N TYR A 47 14.24 -22.42 27.14
CA TYR A 47 14.66 -22.52 28.54
C TYR A 47 15.96 -21.75 28.79
N LYS A 48 16.16 -21.29 30.04
CA LYS A 48 17.46 -20.71 30.43
C LYS A 48 18.52 -21.80 30.40
N GLU A 49 19.71 -21.43 29.93
CA GLU A 49 20.84 -22.34 29.79
C GLU A 49 21.18 -23.02 31.12
N GLY A 50 21.36 -24.35 31.09
CA GLY A 50 21.64 -25.16 32.28
C GLY A 50 20.46 -25.31 33.26
N SER A 51 19.26 -24.83 32.92
CA SER A 51 18.07 -24.96 33.77
C SER A 51 16.88 -25.56 33.02
N GLN A 52 15.90 -26.03 33.79
CA GLN A 52 14.60 -26.49 33.30
C GLN A 52 13.52 -25.39 33.37
N ASN A 53 13.93 -24.14 33.64
CA ASN A 53 13.04 -22.99 33.74
C ASN A 53 12.93 -22.26 32.40
N TRP A 54 11.74 -21.74 32.10
CA TRP A 54 11.50 -20.93 30.92
C TRP A 54 12.49 -19.75 30.83
N SER A 55 12.96 -19.48 29.61
CA SER A 55 13.67 -18.25 29.27
C SER A 55 12.83 -17.05 29.69
N GLU A 56 13.46 -16.02 30.26
CA GLU A 56 12.73 -14.86 30.75
C GLU A 56 11.94 -14.20 29.61
N ARG A 57 12.62 -14.03 28.47
CA ARG A 57 12.10 -13.44 27.24
C ARG A 57 12.63 -14.18 26.03
N LEU A 58 11.82 -14.23 24.97
CA LEU A 58 12.26 -14.65 23.63
C LEU A 58 12.42 -13.41 22.76
N ASP A 59 13.65 -13.18 22.30
CA ASP A 59 14.00 -12.12 21.36
C ASP A 59 14.20 -12.74 19.97
N ILE A 60 13.29 -12.45 19.06
CA ILE A 60 13.21 -13.08 17.74
C ILE A 60 13.42 -12.04 16.65
N GLU A 61 14.44 -12.24 15.82
CA GLU A 61 14.78 -11.37 14.71
C GLU A 61 13.89 -11.68 13.50
N HIS A 62 12.87 -10.85 13.32
CA HIS A 62 12.01 -10.93 12.15
C HIS A 62 12.63 -10.15 11.00
N ILE A 63 13.26 -10.84 10.06
CA ILE A 63 14.09 -10.19 9.03
C ILE A 63 13.30 -9.11 8.25
N GLY A 64 13.86 -7.92 8.05
CA GLY A 64 13.15 -6.78 7.42
C GLY A 64 11.97 -6.18 8.21
N TYR A 65 11.64 -6.71 9.39
CA TYR A 65 10.69 -6.16 10.35
C TYR A 65 11.38 -5.89 11.69
N THR A 66 10.64 -5.29 12.61
CA THR A 66 11.12 -5.08 13.98
C THR A 66 11.26 -6.42 14.70
N LYS A 67 12.20 -6.50 15.64
CA LYS A 67 12.35 -7.71 16.46
C LYS A 67 11.11 -7.94 17.32
N LEU A 68 10.66 -9.19 17.36
CA LEU A 68 9.59 -9.62 18.24
C LEU A 68 10.18 -9.91 19.62
N ARG A 69 9.53 -9.41 20.67
CA ARG A 69 9.89 -9.71 22.06
C ARG A 69 8.68 -10.32 22.76
N LEU A 70 8.83 -11.53 23.28
CA LEU A 70 7.80 -12.21 24.06
C LEU A 70 8.29 -12.43 25.49
N ARG A 71 7.48 -12.08 26.49
CA ARG A 71 7.75 -12.45 27.89
C ARG A 71 7.35 -13.90 28.09
N TRP A 72 8.32 -14.80 28.05
CA TRP A 72 8.05 -16.24 27.92
C TRP A 72 7.99 -16.99 29.25
N SER A 73 8.67 -16.44 30.26
CA SER A 73 8.61 -16.93 31.64
C SER A 73 7.29 -16.63 32.36
N VAL A 74 6.51 -15.68 31.84
CA VAL A 74 5.21 -15.30 32.40
C VAL A 74 4.12 -16.17 31.75
N ARG A 75 3.12 -16.57 32.52
CA ARG A 75 1.95 -17.28 32.00
C ARG A 75 1.13 -16.38 31.08
N PHE A 76 0.60 -16.93 30.00
CA PHE A 76 -0.39 -16.27 29.15
C PHE A 76 -1.81 -16.42 29.71
N HIS A 77 -2.07 -17.53 30.40
CA HIS A 77 -3.36 -17.85 31.00
C HIS A 77 -3.19 -18.55 32.37
N SER A 78 -4.19 -18.41 33.25
CA SER A 78 -4.20 -19.00 34.59
C SER A 78 -4.48 -20.51 34.57
N ASP A 79 -5.40 -20.96 33.72
CA ASP A 79 -5.69 -22.38 33.47
C ASP A 79 -4.51 -23.09 32.79
N ASP A 80 -4.13 -24.27 33.30
CA ASP A 80 -2.97 -25.05 32.85
C ASP A 80 -3.17 -25.64 31.44
N TYR A 81 -4.39 -26.10 31.12
CA TYR A 81 -4.67 -26.70 29.82
C TYR A 81 -4.65 -25.64 28.71
N VAL A 82 -5.27 -24.49 28.96
CA VAL A 82 -5.21 -23.34 28.04
C VAL A 82 -3.78 -22.80 27.88
N GLU A 83 -3.02 -22.71 28.98
CA GLU A 83 -1.62 -22.30 28.94
C GLU A 83 -0.77 -23.26 28.08
N TRP A 84 -1.01 -24.57 28.21
CA TRP A 84 -0.36 -25.59 27.38
C TRP A 84 -0.71 -25.41 25.89
N MET A 85 -2.00 -25.31 25.56
CA MET A 85 -2.49 -25.12 24.18
C MET A 85 -1.83 -23.90 23.52
N VAL A 86 -1.86 -22.75 24.19
CA VAL A 86 -1.33 -21.49 23.67
C VAL A 86 0.17 -21.57 23.45
N ARG A 87 0.93 -22.19 24.37
CA ARG A 87 2.38 -22.36 24.19
C ARG A 87 2.71 -23.24 23.00
N ARG A 88 1.98 -24.35 22.78
CA ARG A 88 2.15 -25.23 21.61
C ARG A 88 1.87 -24.46 20.32
N LEU A 89 0.74 -23.76 20.24
CA LEU A 89 0.40 -22.89 19.11
C LEU A 89 1.52 -21.85 18.85
N MET A 90 1.97 -21.14 19.88
CA MET A 90 3.00 -20.12 19.72
C MET A 90 4.30 -20.72 19.17
N ILE A 91 4.74 -21.87 19.70
CA ILE A 91 5.94 -22.56 19.22
C ILE A 91 5.82 -22.90 17.73
N GLU A 92 4.71 -23.51 17.33
CA GLU A 92 4.48 -23.90 15.94
C GLU A 92 4.45 -22.67 15.01
N LYS A 93 3.76 -21.60 15.42
CA LYS A 93 3.69 -20.36 14.62
C LYS A 93 5.01 -19.60 14.62
N LEU A 94 5.88 -19.74 15.62
CA LEU A 94 7.26 -19.21 15.57
C LEU A 94 8.13 -19.97 14.57
N GLN A 95 7.93 -21.29 14.42
CA GLN A 95 8.65 -22.13 13.47
C GLN A 95 8.17 -21.93 12.03
N SER A 96 6.87 -21.72 11.82
CA SER A 96 6.24 -21.72 10.49
C SER A 96 5.77 -20.35 10.00
N GLY A 97 5.47 -19.42 10.89
CA GLY A 97 4.71 -18.20 10.62
C GLY A 97 5.54 -17.02 10.13
N MET A 98 5.02 -16.33 9.12
CA MET A 98 5.61 -15.09 8.58
C MET A 98 5.05 -13.82 9.22
N ASN A 99 3.84 -13.86 9.78
CA ASN A 99 3.26 -12.74 10.53
C ASN A 99 3.03 -13.20 11.98
N LEU A 100 3.82 -12.64 12.90
CA LEU A 100 3.78 -13.00 14.31
C LEU A 100 2.95 -12.02 15.16
N ARG A 101 2.45 -10.93 14.55
CA ARG A 101 1.64 -9.93 15.26
C ARG A 101 0.33 -10.51 15.84
N PRO A 102 -0.40 -11.39 15.13
CA PRO A 102 -1.57 -12.05 15.70
C PRO A 102 -1.29 -12.79 17.02
N LEU A 103 -0.10 -13.40 17.16
CA LEU A 103 0.28 -14.10 18.39
C LEU A 103 0.47 -13.13 19.57
N VAL A 104 1.03 -11.96 19.33
CA VAL A 104 1.20 -10.92 20.36
C VAL A 104 -0.16 -10.39 20.81
N GLU A 105 -1.05 -10.12 19.85
CA GLU A 105 -2.41 -9.63 20.14
C GLU A 105 -3.26 -10.68 20.86
N LEU A 106 -3.07 -11.96 20.54
CA LEU A 106 -3.66 -13.10 21.24
C LEU A 106 -3.15 -13.16 22.69
N ALA A 107 -1.82 -13.13 22.88
CA ALA A 107 -1.18 -13.17 24.19
C ALA A 107 -1.71 -12.08 25.14
N MET A 108 -1.95 -10.87 24.63
CA MET A 108 -2.48 -9.76 25.43
C MET A 108 -3.95 -9.92 25.84
N ARG A 109 -4.73 -10.75 25.14
CA ARG A 109 -6.17 -10.93 25.39
C ARG A 109 -6.53 -12.20 26.13
N LEU A 110 -5.65 -13.20 26.10
CA LEU A 110 -5.85 -14.46 26.80
C LEU A 110 -6.21 -14.28 28.28
N PRO A 111 -5.64 -13.34 29.06
CA PRO A 111 -6.06 -13.16 30.46
C PRO A 111 -7.55 -12.83 30.69
N ALA A 112 -8.28 -12.39 29.65
CA ALA A 112 -9.71 -12.12 29.72
C ALA A 112 -10.59 -13.33 29.37
N LEU A 113 -9.99 -14.43 28.89
CA LEU A 113 -10.68 -15.70 28.68
C LEU A 113 -11.00 -16.30 30.05
N VAL A 114 -12.25 -16.72 30.25
CA VAL A 114 -12.70 -17.37 31.49
C VAL A 114 -12.97 -18.82 31.16
N VAL A 115 -12.16 -19.72 31.72
CA VAL A 115 -12.22 -21.17 31.48
C VAL A 115 -12.02 -21.88 32.81
N ASN A 116 -12.65 -23.05 32.95
CA ASN A 116 -12.34 -23.99 34.02
C ASN A 116 -12.17 -25.41 33.45
N SER A 117 -10.92 -25.82 33.19
CA SER A 117 -10.63 -27.15 32.64
C SER A 117 -10.87 -28.31 33.62
N ASP A 118 -11.09 -28.04 34.91
CA ASP A 118 -11.38 -29.09 35.90
C ASP A 118 -12.71 -29.80 35.64
N MET A 119 -13.61 -29.19 34.86
CA MET A 119 -14.86 -29.81 34.40
C MET A 119 -14.68 -30.75 33.19
N GLY A 120 -13.45 -30.92 32.70
CA GLY A 120 -13.08 -31.76 31.56
C GLY A 120 -12.61 -30.96 30.35
N ALA A 121 -11.79 -31.57 29.49
CA ALA A 121 -11.22 -30.92 28.31
C ALA A 121 -12.28 -30.38 27.34
N GLU A 122 -13.40 -31.09 27.19
CA GLU A 122 -14.51 -30.68 26.32
C GLU A 122 -15.17 -29.37 26.77
N SER A 123 -15.17 -29.06 28.07
CA SER A 123 -15.78 -27.84 28.61
C SER A 123 -15.02 -26.56 28.24
N VAL A 124 -13.75 -26.71 27.86
CA VAL A 124 -12.86 -25.59 27.50
C VAL A 124 -13.23 -25.02 26.14
N GLU A 125 -13.71 -25.86 25.23
CA GLU A 125 -13.99 -25.46 23.86
C GLU A 125 -15.13 -24.44 23.77
N GLU A 126 -16.25 -24.65 24.47
CA GLU A 126 -17.38 -23.69 24.49
C GLU A 126 -16.91 -22.30 24.91
N SER A 127 -16.13 -22.23 25.98
CA SER A 127 -15.60 -20.98 26.52
C SER A 127 -14.66 -20.28 25.53
N ILE A 128 -13.81 -21.05 24.83
CA ILE A 128 -12.92 -20.52 23.79
C ILE A 128 -13.74 -20.05 22.58
N PHE A 129 -14.77 -20.78 22.17
CA PHE A 129 -15.62 -20.44 21.03
C PHE A 129 -16.41 -19.15 21.27
N GLU A 130 -17.06 -19.00 22.43
CA GLU A 130 -17.80 -17.79 22.78
C GLU A 130 -16.86 -16.57 22.85
N TRP A 131 -15.71 -16.73 23.51
CA TRP A 131 -14.70 -15.68 23.62
C TRP A 131 -14.10 -15.30 22.26
N ALA A 132 -13.80 -16.28 21.41
CA ALA A 132 -13.29 -16.06 20.06
C ALA A 132 -14.35 -15.36 19.21
N SER A 133 -15.62 -15.78 19.29
CA SER A 133 -16.74 -15.17 18.57
C SER A 133 -16.90 -13.69 18.92
N ASN A 134 -16.90 -13.35 20.21
CA ASN A 134 -16.93 -11.96 20.66
C ASN A 134 -15.70 -11.17 20.18
N SER A 135 -14.52 -11.78 20.26
CA SER A 135 -13.27 -11.19 19.77
C SER A 135 -13.29 -10.94 18.26
N VAL A 136 -13.95 -11.82 17.49
CA VAL A 136 -14.12 -11.64 16.05
C VAL A 136 -15.03 -10.45 15.72
N MET A 137 -16.07 -10.25 16.53
CA MET A 137 -17.05 -9.17 16.33
C MET A 137 -16.48 -7.80 16.67
N THR A 138 -15.60 -7.71 17.68
CA THR A 138 -15.16 -6.44 18.27
C THR A 138 -13.70 -6.08 18.00
N GLY A 139 -12.87 -7.07 17.65
CA GLY A 139 -11.42 -6.98 17.53
C GLY A 139 -10.90 -6.38 16.22
N THR A 140 -9.60 -6.10 16.20
CA THR A 140 -8.88 -5.72 14.97
C THR A 140 -8.54 -6.96 14.14
N LEU A 141 -8.08 -6.77 12.90
CA LEU A 141 -7.73 -7.89 12.01
C LEU A 141 -6.69 -8.85 12.62
N ASP A 142 -5.68 -8.34 13.33
CA ASP A 142 -4.67 -9.17 13.98
C ASP A 142 -5.26 -10.00 15.13
N VAL A 143 -6.23 -9.44 15.87
CA VAL A 143 -6.97 -10.15 16.94
C VAL A 143 -7.81 -11.25 16.35
N ILE A 144 -8.62 -10.91 15.34
CA ILE A 144 -9.47 -11.85 14.61
C ILE A 144 -8.61 -13.01 14.09
N THR A 145 -7.45 -12.70 13.53
CA THR A 145 -6.51 -13.72 13.03
C THR A 145 -5.95 -14.58 14.16
N GLY A 146 -5.57 -13.98 15.29
CA GLY A 146 -4.99 -14.70 16.43
C GLY A 146 -5.98 -15.67 17.08
N VAL A 147 -7.22 -15.24 17.34
CA VAL A 147 -8.23 -16.11 17.95
C VAL A 147 -8.66 -17.24 17.01
N ARG A 148 -8.75 -16.96 15.70
CA ARG A 148 -9.01 -17.98 14.68
C ARG A 148 -7.89 -19.00 14.61
N GLN A 149 -6.62 -18.57 14.67
CA GLN A 149 -5.48 -19.49 14.67
C GLN A 149 -5.47 -20.41 15.89
N LEU A 150 -5.90 -19.93 17.06
CA LEU A 150 -6.01 -20.77 18.25
C LEU A 150 -7.09 -21.86 18.07
N TYR A 151 -8.27 -21.47 17.60
CA TYR A 151 -9.36 -22.42 17.39
C TYR A 151 -9.05 -23.42 16.27
N GLU A 152 -8.54 -22.93 15.13
CA GLU A 152 -8.11 -23.77 13.99
C GLU A 152 -7.07 -24.79 14.43
N TRP A 153 -6.05 -24.37 15.17
CA TRP A 153 -5.01 -25.27 15.69
C TRP A 153 -5.58 -26.34 16.64
N ALA A 154 -6.44 -25.94 17.58
CA ALA A 154 -7.04 -26.89 18.52
C ALA A 154 -7.92 -27.93 17.82
N TRP A 155 -8.61 -27.55 16.75
CA TRP A 155 -9.37 -28.44 15.89
C TRP A 155 -8.45 -29.36 15.06
N GLU A 156 -7.39 -28.84 14.43
CA GLU A 156 -6.43 -29.62 13.64
C GLU A 156 -5.72 -30.68 14.50
N GLU A 157 -5.37 -30.35 15.75
CA GLU A 157 -4.80 -31.27 16.74
C GLU A 157 -5.84 -32.24 17.34
N SER A 158 -7.10 -32.19 16.86
CA SER A 158 -8.19 -33.06 17.30
C SER A 158 -8.45 -33.01 18.81
N LEU A 159 -8.34 -31.82 19.41
CA LEU A 159 -8.60 -31.65 20.84
C LEU A 159 -10.10 -31.82 21.16
N PRO A 160 -10.46 -32.37 22.33
CA PRO A 160 -11.85 -32.64 22.69
C PRO A 160 -12.74 -31.39 22.65
N GLY A 161 -13.96 -31.55 22.11
CA GLY A 161 -14.94 -30.47 21.92
C GLY A 161 -14.77 -29.66 20.64
N PHE A 162 -13.56 -29.56 20.07
CA PHE A 162 -13.31 -28.73 18.88
C PHE A 162 -13.87 -29.37 17.62
N SER A 163 -14.78 -28.65 16.95
CA SER A 163 -15.47 -29.13 15.75
C SER A 163 -15.23 -28.26 14.53
N GLU A 164 -15.28 -28.89 13.35
CA GLU A 164 -15.20 -28.22 12.04
C GLU A 164 -16.36 -27.22 11.86
N VAL A 165 -17.57 -27.56 12.30
CA VAL A 165 -18.76 -26.70 12.18
C VAL A 165 -18.53 -25.34 12.84
N ARG A 166 -18.06 -25.34 14.10
CA ARG A 166 -17.75 -24.10 14.82
C ARG A 166 -16.56 -23.36 14.24
N TRP A 167 -15.57 -24.07 13.68
CA TRP A 167 -14.51 -23.42 12.94
C TRP A 167 -15.04 -22.68 11.70
N GLU A 168 -15.95 -23.29 10.94
CA GLU A 168 -16.61 -22.65 9.80
C GLU A 168 -17.42 -21.42 10.22
N ASP A 169 -18.12 -21.48 11.36
CA ASP A 169 -18.83 -20.34 11.95
C ASP A 169 -17.87 -19.19 12.28
N LEU A 170 -16.76 -19.46 12.99
CA LEU A 170 -15.75 -18.45 13.30
C LEU A 170 -15.11 -17.86 12.04
N LYS A 171 -14.89 -18.67 11.00
CA LYS A 171 -14.30 -18.25 9.72
C LYS A 171 -15.27 -17.40 8.90
N SER A 172 -16.56 -17.72 8.92
CA SER A 172 -17.61 -16.99 8.21
C SER A 172 -18.00 -15.69 8.92
N ALA A 173 -17.83 -15.62 10.24
CA ALA A 173 -18.07 -14.42 11.04
C ALA A 173 -17.30 -13.20 10.49
N ARG A 174 -17.94 -12.03 10.58
CA ARG A 174 -17.40 -10.75 10.13
C ARG A 174 -17.48 -9.74 11.26
N PRO A 175 -16.47 -8.88 11.43
CA PRO A 175 -16.54 -7.83 12.44
C PRO A 175 -17.72 -6.90 12.16
N ILE A 176 -18.30 -6.33 13.22
CA ILE A 176 -19.40 -5.37 13.10
C ILE A 176 -18.91 -4.20 12.22
N ALA A 177 -19.65 -3.94 11.13
CA ALA A 177 -19.30 -2.93 10.14
C ALA A 177 -19.16 -1.56 10.81
N GLY A 178 -17.91 -1.06 10.87
CA GLY A 178 -17.57 0.19 11.56
C GLY A 178 -16.11 0.27 12.04
N LYS A 179 -15.43 -0.88 12.25
CA LYS A 179 -14.02 -0.92 12.71
C LYS A 179 -12.98 -1.33 11.67
N ASN A 180 -13.37 -1.85 10.52
CA ASN A 180 -12.45 -1.95 9.39
C ASN A 180 -12.39 -0.59 8.72
N SER A 181 -11.20 0.03 8.66
CA SER A 181 -10.99 1.27 7.92
C SER A 181 -11.61 1.10 6.54
N PRO A 182 -12.49 2.03 6.09
CA PRO A 182 -13.01 1.99 4.74
C PRO A 182 -11.82 1.89 3.76
N LEU A 183 -12.03 1.20 2.64
CA LEU A 183 -11.04 1.15 1.57
C LEU A 183 -10.66 2.59 1.22
N VAL A 184 -9.37 2.92 1.36
CA VAL A 184 -8.86 4.25 1.04
C VAL A 184 -9.26 4.59 -0.40
N THR A 185 -10.01 5.68 -0.55
CA THR A 185 -10.55 6.11 -1.84
C THR A 185 -9.53 6.95 -2.61
N MET A 186 -9.69 7.10 -3.93
CA MET A 186 -8.84 8.03 -4.68
C MET A 186 -9.01 9.49 -4.24
N ARG A 187 -10.20 9.82 -3.71
CA ARG A 187 -10.52 11.16 -3.22
C ARG A 187 -10.03 11.43 -1.81
N ASP A 188 -9.54 10.40 -1.10
CA ASP A 188 -8.97 10.57 0.23
C ASP A 188 -7.74 11.49 0.14
N VAL A 189 -7.86 12.68 0.73
CA VAL A 189 -6.84 13.73 0.68
C VAL A 189 -5.68 13.48 1.63
N VAL A 190 -5.80 12.50 2.53
CA VAL A 190 -4.81 12.14 3.54
C VAL A 190 -4.10 10.85 3.14
N ALA A 191 -4.83 9.76 3.01
CA ALA A 191 -4.28 8.44 2.69
C ALA A 191 -4.38 8.10 1.20
N GLY A 192 -5.18 8.81 0.40
CA GLY A 192 -5.32 8.51 -1.03
C GLY A 192 -4.05 8.82 -1.85
N PRO A 193 -4.04 8.44 -3.14
CA PRO A 193 -2.92 8.72 -4.03
C PRO A 193 -2.65 10.23 -4.14
N PHE A 194 -1.39 10.57 -4.41
CA PHE A 194 -0.98 11.93 -4.76
C PHE A 194 -1.48 12.29 -6.17
N THR A 195 -1.87 13.54 -6.37
CA THR A 195 -2.03 14.09 -7.72
C THR A 195 -0.67 14.36 -8.37
N ARG A 196 -0.65 14.67 -9.67
CA ARG A 196 0.59 15.02 -10.38
C ARG A 196 1.21 16.29 -9.80
N GLU A 197 0.38 17.28 -9.46
CA GLU A 197 0.79 18.57 -8.92
C GLU A 197 1.35 18.41 -7.50
N GLU A 198 0.72 17.57 -6.67
CA GLU A 198 1.21 17.23 -5.33
C GLU A 198 2.56 16.52 -5.40
N LEU A 199 2.71 15.54 -6.29
CA LEU A 199 3.96 14.81 -6.46
C LEU A 199 5.09 15.73 -6.97
N ALA A 200 4.80 16.57 -7.96
CA ALA A 200 5.75 17.57 -8.46
C ALA A 200 6.16 18.58 -7.37
N SER A 201 5.22 18.97 -6.50
CA SER A 201 5.52 19.86 -5.36
C SER A 201 6.43 19.18 -4.34
N ILE A 202 6.23 17.89 -4.07
CA ILE A 202 7.11 17.10 -3.20
C ILE A 202 8.50 16.98 -3.81
N GLU A 203 8.61 16.64 -5.10
CA GLU A 203 9.88 16.52 -5.81
C GLU A 203 10.64 17.84 -5.86
N GLY A 204 9.96 18.95 -6.18
CA GLY A 204 10.57 20.28 -6.19
C GLY A 204 11.19 20.63 -4.83
N ARG A 205 10.53 20.28 -3.72
CA ARG A 205 11.10 20.47 -2.37
C ARG A 205 12.18 19.45 -2.04
N LEU A 206 12.05 18.21 -2.48
CA LEU A 206 13.04 17.15 -2.26
C LEU A 206 14.41 17.55 -2.80
N PHE A 207 14.46 18.12 -4.01
CA PHE A 207 15.71 18.50 -4.66
C PHE A 207 16.27 19.86 -4.20
N SER A 208 15.44 20.73 -3.62
CA SER A 208 15.87 22.05 -3.13
C SER A 208 16.22 22.09 -1.64
N THR A 209 15.73 21.13 -0.86
CA THR A 209 15.92 21.11 0.59
C THR A 209 17.23 20.43 0.96
N SER A 210 18.21 21.19 1.46
CA SER A 210 19.54 20.70 1.82
C SER A 210 19.58 19.74 3.02
N SER A 211 18.54 19.73 3.86
CA SER A 211 18.45 18.84 5.03
C SER A 211 18.00 17.41 4.70
N VAL A 212 17.60 17.16 3.45
CA VAL A 212 17.21 15.82 2.97
C VAL A 212 18.46 14.98 2.76
N THR A 213 18.50 13.80 3.39
CA THR A 213 19.64 12.90 3.26
C THR A 213 19.54 12.04 2.00
N ALA A 214 20.68 11.55 1.49
CA ALA A 214 20.73 10.59 0.38
C ALA A 214 19.80 9.38 0.62
N ARG A 215 19.75 8.91 1.88
CA ARG A 215 18.87 7.83 2.35
C ARG A 215 17.40 8.14 2.13
N GLN A 216 16.96 9.35 2.50
CA GLN A 216 15.57 9.75 2.35
C GLN A 216 15.20 9.93 0.88
N SER A 217 16.07 10.56 0.09
CA SER A 217 15.88 10.73 -1.35
C SER A 217 15.77 9.39 -2.07
N ALA A 218 16.71 8.47 -1.83
CA ALA A 218 16.69 7.14 -2.44
C ALA A 218 15.43 6.35 -2.04
N ALA A 219 15.03 6.37 -0.75
CA ALA A 219 13.83 5.68 -0.29
C ALA A 219 12.55 6.25 -0.93
N PHE A 220 12.43 7.56 -1.02
CA PHE A 220 11.31 8.24 -1.66
C PHE A 220 11.21 7.88 -3.15
N LEU A 221 12.30 8.07 -3.89
CA LEU A 221 12.33 7.89 -5.35
C LEU A 221 12.10 6.42 -5.75
N LEU A 222 12.66 5.46 -5.00
CA LEU A 222 12.35 4.04 -5.19
C LEU A 222 10.86 3.72 -4.94
N CYS A 223 10.26 4.32 -3.91
CA CYS A 223 8.83 4.17 -3.65
C CYS A 223 7.97 4.85 -4.72
N ARG A 224 8.40 5.98 -5.27
CA ARG A 224 7.72 6.66 -6.38
C ARG A 224 7.71 5.81 -7.64
N ASP A 225 8.87 5.28 -8.03
CA ASP A 225 9.04 4.56 -9.29
C ASP A 225 8.28 3.22 -9.29
N TRP A 226 8.30 2.49 -8.17
CA TRP A 226 7.79 1.11 -8.11
C TRP A 226 6.80 0.81 -6.99
N GLY A 227 6.43 1.78 -6.14
CA GLY A 227 5.48 1.57 -5.06
C GLY A 227 5.95 0.54 -4.04
N LEU A 228 7.24 0.51 -3.73
CA LEU A 228 7.85 -0.50 -2.86
C LEU A 228 7.31 -0.45 -1.43
N ARG A 229 7.21 -1.62 -0.80
CA ARG A 229 6.87 -1.71 0.63
C ARG A 229 8.11 -1.42 1.47
N PRO A 230 7.96 -0.87 2.70
CA PRO A 230 9.11 -0.60 3.58
C PRO A 230 9.98 -1.83 3.84
N VAL A 231 9.38 -3.03 3.95
CA VAL A 231 10.13 -4.29 4.10
C VAL A 231 10.96 -4.64 2.86
N GLN A 232 10.53 -4.26 1.65
CA GLN A 232 11.32 -4.51 0.44
C GLN A 232 12.58 -3.64 0.45
N LEU A 233 12.43 -2.35 0.79
CA LEU A 233 13.56 -1.44 0.98
C LEU A 233 14.53 -1.94 2.06
N ALA A 234 14.00 -2.39 3.20
CA ALA A 234 14.80 -2.91 4.31
C ALA A 234 15.63 -4.17 3.94
N LEU A 235 15.27 -4.88 2.87
CA LEU A 235 15.96 -6.10 2.39
C LEU A 235 16.91 -5.85 1.21
N MET A 236 16.96 -4.61 0.70
CA MET A 236 17.83 -4.25 -0.43
C MET A 236 19.30 -4.19 0.00
N ARG A 237 20.18 -4.65 -0.88
CA ARG A 237 21.64 -4.57 -0.78
C ARG A 237 22.19 -3.61 -1.82
N VAL A 238 23.38 -3.08 -1.57
CA VAL A 238 24.09 -2.21 -2.54
C VAL A 238 24.34 -2.95 -3.86
N THR A 239 24.55 -4.27 -3.79
CA THR A 239 24.75 -5.16 -4.94
C THR A 239 23.49 -5.39 -5.78
N ASP A 240 22.31 -4.96 -5.31
CA ASP A 240 21.07 -5.13 -6.08
C ASP A 240 20.92 -4.06 -7.16
N PHE A 241 21.68 -2.97 -7.08
CA PHE A 241 21.70 -1.90 -8.07
C PHE A 241 22.77 -2.18 -9.14
N SER A 242 22.38 -2.08 -10.41
CA SER A 242 23.28 -2.28 -11.55
C SER A 242 22.74 -1.57 -12.79
N GLU A 243 23.52 -1.53 -13.86
CA GLU A 243 23.16 -0.92 -15.13
C GLU A 243 23.38 -1.92 -16.26
N ASP A 244 22.49 -1.92 -17.25
CA ASP A 244 22.69 -2.64 -18.51
C ASP A 244 22.21 -1.81 -19.71
N VAL A 245 22.09 -2.46 -20.88
CA VAL A 245 21.68 -1.80 -22.13
C VAL A 245 20.33 -1.08 -22.01
N GLY A 246 19.43 -1.55 -21.13
CA GLY A 246 18.13 -0.92 -20.88
C GLY A 246 18.17 0.23 -19.86
N GLY A 247 19.33 0.51 -19.26
CA GLY A 247 19.54 1.54 -18.26
C GLY A 247 19.74 0.99 -16.85
N ALA A 248 19.66 1.88 -15.86
CA ALA A 248 19.83 1.53 -14.46
C ALA A 248 18.64 0.73 -13.92
N TYR A 249 18.92 -0.30 -13.13
CA TYR A 249 17.90 -1.16 -12.53
C TYR A 249 18.26 -1.59 -11.11
N VAL A 250 17.24 -2.05 -10.39
CA VAL A 250 17.36 -2.68 -9.08
C VAL A 250 16.74 -4.07 -9.08
N MET A 251 17.34 -4.99 -8.34
CA MET A 251 16.79 -6.30 -8.04
C MET A 251 16.00 -6.26 -6.74
N ILE A 252 14.71 -6.62 -6.77
CA ILE A 252 13.80 -6.47 -5.63
C ILE A 252 13.22 -7.83 -5.24
N CYS A 253 13.28 -8.17 -3.95
CA CYS A 253 12.66 -9.40 -3.47
C CYS A 253 11.12 -9.28 -3.35
N SER A 254 10.40 -10.34 -3.72
CA SER A 254 8.97 -10.45 -3.42
C SER A 254 8.75 -10.81 -1.95
N VAL A 255 7.78 -10.14 -1.32
CA VAL A 255 7.49 -10.26 0.12
C VAL A 255 6.05 -10.70 0.41
N LYS A 256 5.33 -11.19 -0.60
CA LYS A 256 3.92 -11.64 -0.49
C LYS A 256 3.77 -13.15 -0.73
N GLY A 257 2.76 -13.72 -0.07
CA GLY A 257 2.39 -15.13 -0.23
C GLY A 257 3.51 -16.10 0.17
N LYS A 258 3.54 -17.27 -0.47
CA LYS A 258 4.55 -18.32 -0.19
C LYS A 258 5.99 -17.87 -0.47
N ARG A 259 6.18 -16.93 -1.41
CA ARG A 259 7.50 -16.35 -1.77
C ARG A 259 8.13 -15.54 -0.65
N SER A 260 7.33 -15.06 0.31
CA SER A 260 7.84 -14.29 1.45
C SER A 260 8.83 -15.06 2.34
N ARG A 261 8.79 -16.40 2.33
CA ARG A 261 9.76 -17.28 3.02
C ARG A 261 11.11 -17.32 2.31
N LEU A 262 11.14 -17.07 1.00
CA LEU A 262 12.32 -17.15 0.14
C LEU A 262 13.04 -15.81 0.05
N ARG A 263 13.25 -15.15 1.20
CA ARG A 263 13.88 -13.83 1.25
C ARG A 263 15.26 -13.89 0.60
N ARG A 264 15.46 -13.03 -0.39
CA ARG A 264 16.71 -12.92 -1.17
C ARG A 264 17.19 -14.20 -1.85
N SER A 265 16.36 -15.24 -1.96
CA SER A 265 16.66 -16.36 -2.87
C SER A 265 16.76 -15.84 -4.30
N LYS A 266 17.69 -16.35 -5.11
CA LYS A 266 17.90 -15.90 -6.49
C LYS A 266 16.61 -15.96 -7.32
N SER A 267 15.79 -16.99 -7.14
CA SER A 267 14.50 -17.15 -7.83
C SER A 267 13.40 -16.20 -7.36
N ASN A 268 13.63 -15.45 -6.29
CA ASN A 268 12.67 -14.51 -5.70
C ASN A 268 13.02 -13.03 -5.96
N MET A 269 14.09 -12.77 -6.73
CA MET A 269 14.53 -11.43 -7.08
C MET A 269 13.93 -11.03 -8.44
N VAL A 270 13.27 -9.88 -8.48
CA VAL A 270 12.62 -9.33 -9.67
C VAL A 270 13.36 -8.07 -10.09
N LYS A 271 13.75 -8.02 -11.37
CA LYS A 271 14.45 -6.88 -11.96
C LYS A 271 13.49 -5.73 -12.26
N ARG A 272 13.88 -4.50 -11.91
CA ARG A 272 13.08 -3.29 -12.09
C ARG A 272 13.94 -2.11 -12.54
N TYR A 273 13.68 -1.57 -13.73
CA TYR A 273 14.36 -0.38 -14.24
C TYR A 273 13.96 0.87 -13.46
N VAL A 274 14.89 1.77 -13.18
CA VAL A 274 14.67 2.99 -12.39
C VAL A 274 14.95 4.23 -13.21
N ALA A 275 14.31 5.35 -12.85
CA ALA A 275 14.54 6.62 -13.50
C ALA A 275 15.96 7.16 -13.21
N PRO A 276 16.53 8.04 -14.07
CA PRO A 276 17.89 8.56 -13.89
C PRO A 276 18.13 9.29 -12.57
N ASP A 277 17.14 10.03 -12.08
CA ASP A 277 17.18 10.73 -10.79
C ASP A 277 17.24 9.74 -9.61
N THR A 278 16.50 8.63 -9.73
CA THR A 278 16.49 7.53 -8.77
C THR A 278 17.82 6.81 -8.77
N ALA A 279 18.39 6.53 -9.95
CA ALA A 279 19.71 5.94 -10.09
C ALA A 279 20.80 6.81 -9.44
N PHE A 280 20.75 8.14 -9.65
CA PHE A 280 21.64 9.08 -9.01
C PHE A 280 21.51 9.05 -7.47
N ALA A 281 20.27 9.12 -6.96
CA ALA A 281 20.03 9.06 -5.52
C ALA A 281 20.48 7.73 -4.89
N ILE A 282 20.33 6.61 -5.59
CA ILE A 282 20.84 5.30 -5.15
C ILE A 282 22.36 5.31 -5.07
N LYS A 283 23.07 5.84 -6.07
CA LYS A 283 24.55 5.94 -6.06
C LYS A 283 25.02 6.75 -4.84
N MET A 284 24.39 7.87 -4.56
CA MET A 284 24.69 8.67 -3.36
C MET A 284 24.40 7.93 -2.07
N GLN A 285 23.32 7.14 -2.02
CA GLN A 285 23.01 6.33 -0.86
C GLN A 285 23.98 5.15 -0.69
N ILE A 286 24.54 4.57 -1.76
CA ILE A 286 25.54 3.50 -1.67
C ILE A 286 26.80 4.02 -0.96
N GLU A 287 27.26 5.22 -1.32
CA GLU A 287 28.40 5.87 -0.67
C GLU A 287 28.12 6.15 0.81
N ALA A 288 26.95 6.73 1.12
CA ALA A 288 26.52 6.98 2.49
C ALA A 288 26.38 5.70 3.32
N ALA A 289 25.82 4.63 2.75
CA ALA A 289 25.60 3.36 3.43
C ALA A 289 26.90 2.69 3.89
N ALA A 290 27.97 2.80 3.10
CA ALA A 290 29.29 2.29 3.48
C ALA A 290 29.82 2.98 4.76
N VAL A 291 29.61 4.29 4.86
CA VAL A 291 30.00 5.08 6.05
C VAL A 291 29.10 4.74 7.25
N GLU A 292 27.78 4.67 7.04
CA GLU A 292 26.79 4.35 8.09
C GLU A 292 27.06 2.98 8.74
N CYS A 293 27.55 2.00 7.97
CA CYS A 293 27.82 0.65 8.49
C CYS A 293 29.09 0.55 9.35
N ALA A 294 30.00 1.53 9.29
CA ALA A 294 31.36 1.39 9.84
C ALA A 294 31.39 1.06 11.34
N LEU A 295 30.52 1.67 12.14
CA LEU A 295 30.45 1.39 13.59
C LEU A 295 29.94 -0.02 13.89
N ILE A 296 28.93 -0.49 13.16
CA ILE A 296 28.36 -1.82 13.36
C ILE A 296 29.34 -2.89 12.86
N LEU A 297 30.03 -2.65 11.75
CA LEU A 297 31.07 -3.53 11.22
C LEU A 297 32.21 -3.74 12.23
N LYS A 298 32.68 -2.66 12.88
CA LYS A 298 33.67 -2.79 13.98
C LYS A 298 33.17 -3.70 15.10
N ALA A 299 31.90 -3.52 15.53
CA ALA A 299 31.31 -4.38 16.55
C ALA A 299 31.15 -5.84 16.08
N VAL A 300 30.87 -6.07 14.80
CA VAL A 300 30.83 -7.42 14.19
C VAL A 300 32.19 -8.08 14.25
N GLU A 301 33.26 -7.38 13.85
CA GLU A 301 34.63 -7.90 13.88
C GLU A 301 35.10 -8.22 15.30
N GLU A 302 34.80 -7.35 16.28
CA GLU A 302 35.07 -7.61 17.70
C GLU A 302 34.40 -8.90 18.17
N ILE A 303 33.10 -9.05 17.88
CA ILE A 303 32.32 -10.20 18.33
C ILE A 303 32.73 -11.49 17.62
N GLN A 304 33.05 -11.43 16.32
CA GLN A 304 33.55 -12.60 15.58
C GLN A 304 34.85 -13.13 16.20
N LYS A 305 35.76 -12.23 16.60
CA LYS A 305 37.00 -12.59 17.33
C LYS A 305 36.69 -13.19 18.70
N GLU A 306 35.76 -12.62 19.45
CA GLU A 306 35.37 -13.12 20.77
C GLU A 306 34.72 -14.52 20.71
N THR A 307 33.82 -14.76 19.74
CA THR A 307 33.05 -16.00 19.66
C THR A 307 33.73 -17.09 18.82
N GLY A 308 34.87 -16.80 18.19
CA GLY A 308 35.50 -17.69 17.21
C GLY A 308 34.63 -17.95 15.98
N ALA A 309 33.69 -17.05 15.68
CA ALA A 309 32.83 -17.19 14.51
C ALA A 309 33.63 -16.88 13.23
N PRO A 310 33.25 -17.45 12.06
CA PRO A 310 33.93 -17.16 10.81
C PRO A 310 34.03 -15.64 10.56
N ALA A 311 35.23 -15.18 10.18
CA ALA A 311 35.50 -13.78 9.84
C ALA A 311 34.93 -13.45 8.45
N ALA A 312 33.60 -13.54 8.33
CA ALA A 312 32.86 -13.22 7.11
C ALA A 312 32.31 -11.79 7.19
N THR A 313 32.60 -10.99 6.17
CA THR A 313 32.06 -9.63 6.08
C THR A 313 30.58 -9.68 5.69
N PRO A 314 29.67 -9.16 6.53
CA PRO A 314 28.25 -9.16 6.19
C PRO A 314 27.97 -8.28 4.97
N PRO A 315 27.01 -8.65 4.12
CA PRO A 315 26.67 -7.90 2.93
C PRO A 315 26.10 -6.52 3.26
N LEU A 316 26.54 -5.49 2.53
CA LEU A 316 26.10 -4.12 2.77
C LEU A 316 24.64 -3.92 2.28
N PRO A 317 23.73 -3.50 3.16
CA PRO A 317 22.38 -3.10 2.78
C PRO A 317 22.40 -1.73 2.09
N LEU A 318 21.46 -1.49 1.18
CA LEU A 318 21.25 -0.14 0.62
C LEU A 318 20.74 0.83 1.72
N PHE A 319 19.98 0.30 2.67
CA PHE A 319 19.48 1.04 3.83
C PHE A 319 19.96 0.38 5.13
N PRO A 320 21.13 0.80 5.67
CA PRO A 320 21.66 0.27 6.93
C PRO A 320 20.78 0.56 8.15
N ALA A 321 20.95 -0.23 9.21
CA ALA A 321 20.52 0.12 10.55
C ALA A 321 21.38 1.27 11.08
N ARG A 322 20.74 2.27 11.71
CA ARG A 322 21.46 3.41 12.29
C ARG A 322 22.35 3.01 13.47
N GLU A 323 21.85 2.09 14.29
CA GLU A 323 22.54 1.61 15.49
C GLU A 323 22.17 0.16 15.78
N ARG A 324 23.10 -0.57 16.41
CA ARG A 324 22.91 -1.93 16.91
C ARG A 324 23.68 -2.09 18.22
N SER A 325 23.00 -2.53 19.27
CA SER A 325 23.64 -2.91 20.54
C SER A 325 24.55 -4.13 20.35
N LYS A 326 25.67 -4.21 21.08
CA LYS A 326 26.59 -5.36 21.04
C LYS A 326 25.89 -6.72 21.28
N SER A 327 24.94 -6.78 22.20
CA SER A 327 24.16 -8.00 22.47
C SER A 327 23.37 -8.48 21.24
N ARG A 328 22.68 -7.56 20.56
CA ARG A 328 21.94 -7.85 19.32
C ARG A 328 22.87 -8.25 18.18
N VAL A 329 24.03 -7.61 18.04
CA VAL A 329 25.05 -8.04 17.06
C VAL A 329 25.47 -9.49 17.33
N ARG A 330 25.76 -9.83 18.60
CA ARG A 330 26.08 -11.21 19.00
C ARG A 330 24.96 -12.18 18.62
N THR A 331 23.69 -11.83 18.82
CA THR A 331 22.55 -12.66 18.37
C THR A 331 22.59 -12.97 16.88
N PHE A 332 22.91 -12.00 16.02
CA PHE A 332 23.04 -12.24 14.57
C PHE A 332 24.24 -13.12 14.24
N ILE A 333 25.40 -12.87 14.85
CA ILE A 333 26.63 -13.62 14.56
C ILE A 333 26.52 -15.08 15.04
N SER A 334 25.86 -15.33 16.17
CA SER A 334 25.61 -16.68 16.67
C SER A 334 24.62 -17.49 15.81
N ASN A 335 23.87 -16.83 14.91
CA ASN A 335 22.88 -17.48 14.06
C ASN A 335 23.25 -17.33 12.57
N GLU A 336 23.96 -18.32 12.02
CA GLU A 336 24.48 -18.30 10.65
C GLU A 336 23.43 -17.96 9.58
N ARG A 337 22.19 -18.45 9.73
CA ARG A 337 21.11 -18.22 8.74
C ARG A 337 20.62 -16.77 8.67
N ILE A 338 20.87 -15.97 9.70
CA ILE A 338 20.43 -14.57 9.76
C ILE A 338 21.59 -13.57 9.86
N SER A 339 22.83 -14.01 10.02
CA SER A 339 24.03 -13.18 10.21
C SER A 339 24.18 -12.12 9.11
N ASP A 340 23.84 -12.48 7.86
CA ASP A 340 23.77 -11.60 6.69
C ASP A 340 22.95 -10.32 6.89
N TYR A 341 21.99 -10.33 7.82
CA TYR A 341 21.06 -9.24 8.07
C TYR A 341 21.47 -8.33 9.23
N VAL A 342 22.64 -8.55 9.85
CA VAL A 342 23.10 -7.77 11.01
C VAL A 342 23.13 -6.27 10.75
N LEU A 343 23.51 -5.86 9.53
CA LEU A 343 23.58 -4.47 9.10
C LEU A 343 22.24 -3.90 8.62
N HIS A 344 21.27 -4.75 8.27
CA HIS A 344 20.04 -4.31 7.59
C HIS A 344 19.17 -3.47 8.53
N SER A 345 18.47 -2.48 7.98
CA SER A 345 17.40 -1.77 8.69
C SER A 345 16.14 -2.63 8.81
N ASP A 346 15.06 -2.04 9.34
CA ASP A 346 13.74 -2.64 9.39
C ASP A 346 12.67 -1.73 8.76
N SER A 347 11.54 -2.33 8.41
CA SER A 347 10.41 -1.62 7.81
C SER A 347 9.87 -0.46 8.64
N GLY A 348 9.96 -0.52 9.97
CA GLY A 348 9.55 0.55 10.87
C GLY A 348 10.50 1.75 10.76
N ALA A 349 11.81 1.50 10.79
CA ALA A 349 12.83 2.53 10.62
C ALA A 349 12.74 3.23 9.26
N ILE A 350 12.52 2.48 8.18
CA ILE A 350 12.28 3.03 6.83
C ILE A 350 11.01 3.89 6.79
N SER A 351 9.92 3.43 7.42
CA SER A 351 8.69 4.22 7.50
C SER A 351 8.92 5.53 8.24
N ASN A 352 9.70 5.50 9.33
CA ASN A 352 10.08 6.70 10.09
C ASN A 352 10.99 7.65 9.29
N ASP A 353 11.81 7.15 8.35
CA ASP A 353 12.59 8.01 7.44
C ASP A 353 11.66 8.84 6.54
N LEU A 354 10.57 8.26 6.03
CA LEU A 354 9.57 8.96 5.21
C LEU A 354 8.69 9.91 6.03
N VAL A 355 8.38 9.56 7.29
CA VAL A 355 7.70 10.48 8.22
C VAL A 355 8.58 11.69 8.53
N ARG A 356 9.88 11.49 8.78
CA ARG A 356 10.82 12.61 8.94
C ARG A 356 10.92 13.45 7.67
N LEU A 357 10.92 12.82 6.50
CA LEU A 357 10.92 13.52 5.22
C LEU A 357 9.68 14.41 5.07
N THR A 358 8.50 13.91 5.47
CA THR A 358 7.27 14.70 5.53
C THR A 358 7.45 15.99 6.33
N ALA A 359 8.03 15.86 7.54
CA ALA A 359 8.26 17.01 8.42
C ALA A 359 9.29 17.99 7.86
N GLN A 360 10.35 17.49 7.20
CA GLN A 360 11.39 18.33 6.58
C GLN A 360 10.88 19.09 5.36
N LEU A 361 10.15 18.42 4.47
CA LEU A 361 9.64 19.04 3.26
C LEU A 361 8.45 19.95 3.56
N ALA A 362 7.61 19.60 4.55
CA ALA A 362 6.46 20.38 5.02
C ALA A 362 5.57 20.90 3.87
N VAL A 363 5.35 20.07 2.83
CA VAL A 363 4.60 20.46 1.63
C VAL A 363 3.13 20.66 2.03
N PRO A 364 2.51 21.83 1.78
CA PRO A 364 1.12 22.06 2.13
C PRO A 364 0.16 21.09 1.43
N ASN A 365 -0.81 20.55 2.16
CA ASN A 365 -1.89 19.76 1.61
C ASN A 365 -3.07 20.65 1.23
N SER A 366 -3.00 21.23 0.03
CA SER A 366 -4.01 22.16 -0.47
C SER A 366 -5.42 21.57 -0.53
N ARG A 367 -5.56 20.27 -0.81
CA ARG A 367 -6.87 19.59 -0.87
C ARG A 367 -7.48 19.41 0.51
N ALA A 368 -6.64 19.08 1.50
CA ALA A 368 -7.09 18.81 2.86
C ALA A 368 -7.34 20.09 3.67
N LYS A 369 -6.78 21.24 3.23
CA LYS A 369 -7.07 22.57 3.79
C LYS A 369 -8.56 22.88 3.89
N ILE A 370 -9.36 22.42 2.93
CA ILE A 370 -10.81 22.63 2.87
C ILE A 370 -11.52 21.91 4.04
N PHE A 371 -11.00 20.77 4.47
CA PHE A 371 -11.66 19.88 5.44
C PHE A 371 -11.08 19.98 6.86
N PHE A 372 -9.77 20.21 6.99
CA PHE A 372 -9.05 20.12 8.26
C PHE A 372 -8.23 21.38 8.61
N GLY A 373 -8.32 22.44 7.79
CA GLY A 373 -7.68 23.73 8.06
C GLY A 373 -6.28 23.92 7.46
N PRO A 374 -5.70 25.13 7.57
CA PRO A 374 -4.57 25.59 6.76
C PRO A 374 -3.20 24.96 7.06
N GLN A 375 -3.05 24.23 8.16
CA GLN A 375 -1.75 23.76 8.65
C GLN A 375 -1.42 22.32 8.25
N GLN A 376 -2.27 21.67 7.46
CA GLN A 376 -2.06 20.27 7.10
C GLN A 376 -1.00 20.13 5.99
N VAL A 377 -0.04 19.23 6.21
CA VAL A 377 1.01 18.88 5.24
C VAL A 377 0.70 17.55 4.55
N LEU A 378 1.29 17.35 3.37
CA LEU A 378 1.18 16.10 2.62
C LEU A 378 1.97 14.99 3.31
N GLU A 379 1.28 14.05 3.94
CA GLU A 379 1.91 12.87 4.52
C GLU A 379 2.56 12.01 3.44
N ILE A 380 3.87 11.82 3.53
CA ILE A 380 4.67 10.96 2.66
C ILE A 380 4.86 9.62 3.36
N SER A 381 4.24 8.58 2.80
CA SER A 381 4.44 7.20 3.23
C SER A 381 4.60 6.28 2.03
N ALA A 382 5.32 5.16 2.22
CA ALA A 382 5.52 4.15 1.18
C ALA A 382 4.19 3.62 0.65
N TYR A 383 3.20 3.44 1.53
CA TYR A 383 1.86 3.00 1.12
C TYR A 383 1.11 4.05 0.30
N ARG A 384 1.27 5.34 0.61
CA ARG A 384 0.66 6.41 -0.19
C ARG A 384 1.29 6.48 -1.58
N LEU A 385 2.62 6.47 -1.67
CA LEU A 385 3.36 6.40 -2.96
C LEU A 385 3.00 5.14 -3.76
N ARG A 386 2.82 4.01 -3.09
CA ARG A 386 2.34 2.77 -3.71
C ARG A 386 0.94 2.90 -4.29
N ARG A 387 0.01 3.55 -3.57
CA ARG A 387 -1.33 3.85 -4.11
C ARG A 387 -1.24 4.80 -5.30
N THR A 388 -0.38 5.81 -5.24
CA THR A 388 -0.10 6.71 -6.36
C THR A 388 0.38 5.93 -7.58
N LYS A 389 1.38 5.05 -7.43
CA LYS A 389 1.90 4.23 -8.53
C LYS A 389 0.84 3.29 -9.09
N GLY A 390 0.08 2.61 -8.23
CA GLY A 390 -1.02 1.74 -8.65
C GLY A 390 -2.06 2.49 -9.46
N THR A 391 -2.46 3.66 -8.98
CA THR A 391 -3.41 4.55 -9.66
C THR A 391 -2.86 5.06 -10.99
N SER A 392 -1.59 5.48 -11.05
CA SER A 392 -0.98 5.97 -12.28
C SER A 392 -0.90 4.90 -13.36
N LEU A 393 -0.66 3.63 -12.99
CA LEU A 393 -0.65 2.52 -13.95
C LEU A 393 -2.05 2.27 -14.52
N VAL A 394 -3.08 2.28 -13.68
CA VAL A 394 -4.47 2.16 -14.15
C VAL A 394 -4.84 3.30 -15.10
N LEU A 395 -4.49 4.54 -14.76
CA LEU A 395 -4.75 5.70 -15.62
C LEU A 395 -3.96 5.67 -16.94
N ALA A 396 -2.84 4.96 -16.98
CA ALA A 396 -2.08 4.73 -18.20
C ALA A 396 -2.63 3.57 -19.07
N GLY A 397 -3.71 2.92 -18.63
CA GLY A 397 -4.37 1.85 -19.39
C GLY A 397 -3.84 0.44 -19.13
N HIS A 398 -3.00 0.25 -18.12
CA HIS A 398 -2.49 -1.08 -17.77
C HIS A 398 -3.58 -2.03 -17.28
N SER A 399 -3.44 -3.32 -17.57
CA SER A 399 -4.36 -4.37 -17.12
C SER A 399 -4.24 -4.65 -15.61
N ALA A 400 -5.24 -5.31 -15.03
CA ALA A 400 -5.21 -5.65 -13.59
C ALA A 400 -4.04 -6.60 -13.25
N GLU A 401 -3.67 -7.46 -14.19
CA GLU A 401 -2.55 -8.39 -14.14
C GLU A 401 -1.22 -7.63 -14.17
N GLU A 402 -1.06 -6.68 -15.10
CA GLU A 402 0.14 -5.84 -15.20
C GLU A 402 0.34 -4.99 -13.94
N VAL A 403 -0.73 -4.39 -13.41
CA VAL A 403 -0.64 -3.61 -12.16
C VAL A 403 -0.35 -4.52 -10.96
N ALA A 404 -0.91 -5.74 -10.92
CA ALA A 404 -0.60 -6.71 -9.88
C ALA A 404 0.87 -7.13 -9.92
N GLU A 405 1.40 -7.40 -11.11
CA GLU A 405 2.80 -7.75 -11.31
C GLU A 405 3.72 -6.59 -10.94
N ALA A 406 3.45 -5.37 -11.42
CA ALA A 406 4.24 -4.18 -11.13
C ALA A 406 4.35 -3.90 -9.63
N LEU A 407 3.26 -4.11 -8.90
CA LEU A 407 3.19 -3.88 -7.45
C LEU A 407 3.59 -5.10 -6.62
N ASP A 408 3.99 -6.25 -7.19
CA ASP A 408 4.29 -7.47 -6.42
C ASP A 408 3.07 -7.92 -5.58
N HIS A 409 1.94 -8.12 -6.26
CA HIS A 409 0.74 -8.77 -5.74
C HIS A 409 0.70 -10.23 -6.18
N ALA A 410 0.29 -11.12 -5.28
CA ALA A 410 0.08 -12.54 -5.61
C ALA A 410 -1.22 -12.78 -6.39
N THR A 411 -2.16 -11.83 -6.33
CA THR A 411 -3.51 -11.95 -6.91
C THR A 411 -3.99 -10.58 -7.39
N THR A 412 -4.85 -10.54 -8.41
CA THR A 412 -5.47 -9.30 -8.91
C THR A 412 -6.58 -8.76 -7.99
N ALA A 413 -7.08 -9.55 -7.02
CA ALA A 413 -8.17 -9.16 -6.12
C ALA A 413 -7.92 -7.82 -5.40
N THR A 414 -6.69 -7.60 -4.91
CA THR A 414 -6.27 -6.36 -4.23
C THR A 414 -5.84 -5.25 -5.18
N VAL A 415 -6.01 -5.41 -6.49
CA VAL A 415 -5.78 -4.35 -7.49
C VAL A 415 -7.10 -3.77 -7.97
N LYS A 416 -8.19 -4.57 -7.93
CA LYS A 416 -9.54 -4.17 -8.37
C LYS A 416 -10.02 -2.86 -7.76
N HIS A 417 -9.56 -2.49 -6.56
CA HIS A 417 -9.92 -1.20 -5.98
C HIS A 417 -9.39 -0.03 -6.79
N TYR A 418 -8.17 -0.08 -7.36
CA TYR A 418 -7.65 0.98 -8.23
C TYR A 418 -8.51 1.16 -9.50
N PHE A 419 -9.07 0.07 -10.04
CA PHE A 419 -9.93 0.08 -11.23
C PHE A 419 -11.37 0.54 -10.95
N ARG A 420 -11.94 0.18 -9.78
CA ARG A 420 -13.27 0.69 -9.39
C ARG A 420 -13.32 2.22 -9.42
N TYR A 421 -12.23 2.85 -9.01
CA TYR A 421 -12.15 4.31 -8.96
C TYR A 421 -11.87 4.96 -10.32
N SER A 422 -11.25 4.28 -11.29
CA SER A 422 -11.09 4.85 -12.63
C SER A 422 -12.43 4.98 -13.35
N ILE A 423 -13.38 4.06 -13.11
CA ILE A 423 -14.76 4.17 -13.63
C ILE A 423 -15.48 5.39 -13.03
N GLU A 424 -15.39 5.59 -11.71
CA GLU A 424 -15.95 6.78 -11.04
C GLU A 424 -15.25 8.07 -11.48
N PHE A 425 -13.93 8.02 -11.72
CA PHE A 425 -13.14 9.15 -12.21
C PHE A 425 -13.48 9.50 -13.66
N HIS A 426 -13.64 8.51 -14.55
CA HIS A 426 -14.12 8.72 -15.91
C HIS A 426 -15.55 9.25 -15.93
N ALA A 427 -16.43 8.74 -15.06
CA ALA A 427 -17.79 9.27 -14.91
C ALA A 427 -17.78 10.73 -14.43
N PHE A 428 -16.91 11.07 -13.45
CA PHE A 428 -16.73 12.44 -12.98
C PHE A 428 -16.11 13.35 -14.03
N ILE A 429 -15.07 12.92 -14.76
CA ILE A 429 -14.48 13.69 -15.87
C ILE A 429 -15.53 13.93 -16.95
N ASN A 430 -16.35 12.93 -17.30
CA ASN A 430 -17.46 13.11 -18.23
C ASN A 430 -18.51 14.09 -17.70
N GLN A 431 -18.84 14.04 -16.41
CA GLN A 431 -19.79 14.95 -15.75
C GLN A 431 -19.24 16.38 -15.63
N VAL A 432 -17.95 16.56 -15.35
CA VAL A 432 -17.25 17.85 -15.32
C VAL A 432 -17.08 18.43 -16.72
N HIS A 433 -16.79 17.59 -17.72
CA HIS A 433 -16.81 18.01 -19.12
C HIS A 433 -18.21 18.43 -19.57
N GLN A 434 -19.28 17.79 -19.08
CA GLN A 434 -20.67 18.23 -19.29
C GLN A 434 -21.01 19.55 -18.57
N SER A 435 -20.19 20.00 -17.61
CA SER A 435 -20.36 21.26 -16.87
C SER A 435 -19.25 22.30 -17.18
N SER A 436 -18.58 22.16 -18.32
CA SER A 436 -17.56 23.11 -18.77
C SER A 436 -18.13 24.54 -18.94
N PRO A 437 -17.38 25.60 -18.58
CA PRO A 437 -17.71 27.00 -18.92
C PRO A 437 -18.00 27.20 -20.41
N GLU A 438 -17.43 26.36 -21.27
CA GLU A 438 -17.61 26.39 -22.73
C GLU A 438 -19.00 25.88 -23.14
N LEU A 439 -19.56 24.91 -22.41
CA LEU A 439 -20.94 24.46 -22.61
C LEU A 439 -21.95 25.47 -22.03
N ALA A 440 -21.64 26.07 -20.87
CA ALA A 440 -22.46 27.14 -20.32
C ALA A 440 -22.48 28.39 -21.23
N ALA A 441 -21.33 28.74 -21.82
CA ALA A 441 -21.24 29.79 -22.83
C ALA A 441 -21.99 29.40 -24.11
N ALA A 442 -21.83 28.17 -24.60
CA ALA A 442 -22.56 27.68 -25.76
C ALA A 442 -24.08 27.67 -25.56
N GLU A 443 -24.56 27.27 -24.39
CA GLU A 443 -25.98 27.31 -24.01
C GLU A 443 -26.49 28.75 -23.91
N ALA A 444 -25.75 29.64 -23.26
CA ALA A 444 -26.09 31.07 -23.19
C ALA A 444 -26.13 31.73 -24.58
N THR A 445 -25.21 31.36 -25.48
CA THR A 445 -25.12 31.93 -26.83
C THR A 445 -26.20 31.39 -27.77
N TRP A 446 -26.52 30.09 -27.72
CA TRP A 446 -27.33 29.43 -28.75
C TRP A 446 -28.71 28.92 -28.30
N SER A 447 -29.02 28.94 -27.01
CA SER A 447 -30.36 28.62 -26.52
C SER A 447 -31.42 29.53 -27.15
N GLY A 448 -32.47 28.93 -27.71
CA GLY A 448 -33.54 29.64 -28.42
C GLY A 448 -33.14 30.28 -29.76
N ARG A 449 -31.92 30.05 -30.25
CA ARG A 449 -31.40 30.63 -31.51
C ARG A 449 -31.24 29.62 -32.65
N THR A 450 -31.60 28.36 -32.47
CA THR A 450 -31.55 27.33 -33.53
C THR A 450 -32.90 27.15 -34.22
N ILE A 451 -32.90 26.68 -35.47
CA ILE A 451 -34.11 26.31 -36.23
C ILE A 451 -34.04 24.86 -36.70
N SER A 452 -35.16 24.14 -36.70
CA SER A 452 -35.22 22.72 -37.09
C SER A 452 -35.47 22.50 -38.58
N LYS A 453 -36.13 23.45 -39.24
CA LYS A 453 -36.37 23.46 -40.68
C LYS A 453 -36.05 24.82 -41.28
N LEU A 454 -35.48 24.81 -42.48
CA LEU A 454 -35.22 25.98 -43.29
C LEU A 454 -36.49 26.35 -44.08
N ASP A 455 -37.58 26.67 -43.36
CA ASP A 455 -38.86 27.01 -43.99
C ASP A 455 -38.78 28.36 -44.70
N GLU A 456 -39.31 28.43 -45.93
CA GLU A 456 -39.32 29.65 -46.76
C GLU A 456 -40.42 30.64 -46.33
N GLU A 457 -41.38 30.20 -45.52
CA GLU A 457 -42.60 30.95 -45.18
C GLU A 457 -42.44 31.94 -43.99
N GLY A 458 -41.25 32.05 -43.41
CA GLY A 458 -41.01 32.86 -42.21
C GLY A 458 -40.44 34.28 -42.43
N GLY A 459 -40.32 34.75 -43.67
CA GLY A 459 -39.70 36.06 -43.98
C GLY A 459 -38.19 36.15 -43.69
N ARG A 460 -37.52 35.03 -43.39
CA ARG A 460 -36.10 35.00 -43.01
C ARG A 460 -35.23 34.69 -44.22
N ARG A 461 -34.17 35.48 -44.44
CA ARG A 461 -33.25 35.27 -45.57
C ARG A 461 -32.35 34.06 -45.31
N ARG A 462 -32.32 33.09 -46.24
CA ARG A 462 -31.50 31.87 -46.14
C ARG A 462 -30.01 32.21 -46.24
N VAL A 463 -29.21 31.62 -45.36
CA VAL A 463 -27.74 31.71 -45.34
C VAL A 463 -27.19 30.36 -45.81
N ALA A 464 -27.04 30.22 -47.14
CA ALA A 464 -26.61 29.00 -47.80
C ALA A 464 -27.36 27.75 -47.26
N LYS A 465 -26.64 26.68 -46.93
CA LYS A 465 -27.19 25.47 -46.27
C LYS A 465 -27.03 25.49 -44.74
N LEU A 466 -26.58 26.60 -44.16
CA LEU A 466 -26.17 26.66 -42.75
C LEU A 466 -27.28 27.15 -41.82
N GLY A 467 -28.20 27.97 -42.30
CA GLY A 467 -29.24 28.57 -41.45
C GLY A 467 -30.00 29.70 -42.11
N ALA A 468 -30.60 30.55 -41.29
CA ALA A 468 -31.31 31.74 -41.70
C ALA A 468 -30.83 33.00 -40.96
N CYS A 469 -31.11 34.17 -41.52
CA CYS A 469 -30.82 35.47 -40.93
C CYS A 469 -32.13 36.22 -40.61
N LEU A 470 -32.18 36.89 -39.46
CA LEU A 470 -33.32 37.73 -39.05
C LEU A 470 -33.32 39.14 -39.66
N ARG A 471 -32.32 39.49 -40.48
CA ARG A 471 -32.22 40.82 -41.08
C ARG A 471 -33.00 40.89 -42.40
N ASP A 472 -33.84 41.90 -42.55
CA ASP A 472 -34.63 42.14 -43.77
C ASP A 472 -33.78 42.75 -44.92
N SER A 473 -32.72 43.49 -44.58
CA SER A 473 -31.78 44.08 -45.55
C SER A 473 -30.59 43.17 -45.89
N ILE A 474 -29.94 43.41 -47.03
CA ILE A 474 -28.75 42.67 -47.49
C ILE A 474 -27.59 42.93 -46.51
N CYS A 475 -26.91 41.86 -46.09
CA CYS A 475 -25.75 41.99 -45.21
C CYS A 475 -24.52 42.41 -46.02
N PRO A 476 -23.75 43.43 -45.59
CA PRO A 476 -22.51 43.83 -46.27
C PRO A 476 -21.33 42.89 -45.97
N LEU A 477 -21.46 41.96 -45.02
CA LEU A 477 -20.41 41.03 -44.61
C LEU A 477 -20.61 39.65 -45.23
N HIS A 478 -19.50 39.01 -45.60
CA HIS A 478 -19.54 37.68 -46.21
C HIS A 478 -19.98 36.62 -45.19
N PRO A 479 -20.98 35.76 -45.50
CA PRO A 479 -21.54 34.82 -44.54
C PRO A 479 -20.53 33.86 -43.91
N THR A 480 -19.57 33.37 -44.70
CA THR A 480 -18.59 32.37 -44.25
C THR A 480 -17.78 32.84 -43.05
N VAL A 481 -17.45 34.14 -42.96
CA VAL A 481 -16.54 34.68 -41.92
C VAL A 481 -17.24 35.51 -40.85
N SER A 482 -18.56 35.66 -40.91
CA SER A 482 -19.29 36.62 -40.06
C SER A 482 -20.54 36.04 -39.38
N CYS A 483 -21.20 35.03 -39.95
CA CYS A 483 -22.49 34.58 -39.45
C CYS A 483 -22.42 33.93 -38.06
N TYR A 484 -21.40 33.11 -37.77
CA TYR A 484 -21.28 32.44 -36.47
C TYR A 484 -20.98 33.40 -35.30
N GLY A 485 -20.46 34.60 -35.57
CA GLY A 485 -20.28 35.65 -34.56
C GLY A 485 -21.46 36.64 -34.48
N CYS A 486 -22.51 36.45 -35.27
CA CYS A 486 -23.61 37.41 -35.42
C CYS A 486 -24.85 36.99 -34.61
N GLY A 487 -25.36 37.89 -33.76
CA GLY A 487 -26.56 37.64 -32.96
C GLY A 487 -27.87 37.48 -33.76
N GLN A 488 -27.89 37.85 -35.04
CA GLN A 488 -29.04 37.72 -35.94
C GLN A 488 -29.07 36.38 -36.70
N PHE A 489 -28.01 35.59 -36.61
CA PHE A 489 -27.93 34.29 -37.27
C PHE A 489 -28.75 33.24 -36.50
N ARG A 490 -29.46 32.39 -37.24
CA ARG A 490 -30.26 31.27 -36.73
C ARG A 490 -29.81 29.98 -37.42
N PRO A 491 -28.84 29.25 -36.85
CA PRO A 491 -28.31 28.03 -37.46
C PRO A 491 -29.35 26.91 -37.52
N SER A 492 -29.28 26.09 -38.57
CA SER A 492 -30.13 24.93 -38.75
C SER A 492 -29.61 23.73 -37.97
N THR A 493 -30.44 23.06 -37.17
CA THR A 493 -30.02 21.86 -36.42
C THR A 493 -29.67 20.68 -37.33
N THR A 494 -30.05 20.73 -38.61
CA THR A 494 -29.80 19.68 -39.62
C THR A 494 -28.58 19.94 -40.51
N ALA A 495 -27.93 21.10 -40.38
CA ALA A 495 -26.79 21.46 -41.20
C ALA A 495 -25.46 20.92 -40.64
N ASP A 496 -24.50 20.63 -41.52
CA ASP A 496 -23.16 20.18 -41.14
C ASP A 496 -22.27 21.37 -40.72
N HIS A 497 -22.46 21.79 -39.47
CA HIS A 497 -21.68 22.84 -38.85
C HIS A 497 -20.24 22.41 -38.51
N ALA A 498 -19.96 21.10 -38.43
CA ALA A 498 -18.63 20.59 -38.18
C ALA A 498 -17.73 20.76 -39.42
N ALA A 499 -18.25 20.46 -40.62
CA ALA A 499 -17.57 20.75 -41.88
C ALA A 499 -17.26 22.25 -42.02
N SER A 500 -18.24 23.11 -41.74
CA SER A 500 -18.06 24.57 -41.78
C SER A 500 -17.01 25.09 -40.79
N LEU A 501 -16.90 24.47 -39.62
CA LEU A 501 -15.86 24.80 -38.64
C LEU A 501 -14.47 24.41 -39.15
N SER A 502 -14.35 23.27 -39.85
CA SER A 502 -13.09 22.87 -40.49
C SER A 502 -12.66 23.91 -41.53
N ASP A 503 -13.57 24.31 -42.43
CA ASP A 503 -13.30 25.31 -43.47
C ASP A 503 -12.85 26.66 -42.87
N LEU A 504 -13.45 27.07 -41.75
CA LEU A 504 -13.08 28.28 -41.02
C LEU A 504 -11.68 28.20 -40.38
N LEU A 505 -11.29 27.02 -39.91
CA LEU A 505 -9.99 26.78 -39.30
C LEU A 505 -8.87 26.77 -40.36
N ASP A 506 -9.15 26.21 -41.53
CA ASP A 506 -8.24 26.22 -42.67
C ASP A 506 -8.05 27.65 -43.20
N LEU A 507 -9.16 28.39 -43.38
CA LEU A 507 -9.10 29.82 -43.74
C LEU A 507 -8.32 30.66 -42.71
N ARG A 508 -8.45 30.35 -41.42
CA ARG A 508 -7.68 31.02 -40.35
C ARG A 508 -6.19 30.70 -40.43
N LYS A 509 -5.84 29.49 -40.85
CA LYS A 509 -4.45 29.07 -41.04
C LYS A 509 -3.83 29.81 -42.22
N ASP A 510 -4.56 29.96 -43.32
CA ASP A 510 -4.08 30.64 -44.54
C ASP A 510 -3.93 32.16 -44.35
N LEU A 511 -4.77 32.78 -43.51
CA LEU A 511 -4.74 34.22 -43.23
C LEU A 511 -3.71 34.65 -42.17
N LYS A 512 -3.14 33.70 -41.42
CA LYS A 512 -2.16 33.96 -40.34
C LYS A 512 -0.85 34.58 -40.83
N ASP A 513 -0.51 34.35 -42.11
CA ASP A 513 0.75 34.79 -42.70
C ASP A 513 0.61 36.03 -43.60
N SER A 514 -0.62 36.51 -43.85
CA SER A 514 -0.91 37.46 -44.94
C SER A 514 -1.78 38.68 -44.56
N SER A 515 -2.24 38.83 -43.31
CA SER A 515 -3.15 39.93 -42.95
C SER A 515 -2.97 40.49 -41.53
N THR A 516 -2.91 41.83 -41.40
CA THR A 516 -2.80 42.57 -40.12
C THR A 516 -4.02 43.47 -39.82
N GLY A 517 -5.13 43.28 -40.54
CA GLY A 517 -6.34 44.12 -40.46
C GLY A 517 -7.41 43.63 -39.45
N LEU A 518 -8.67 44.10 -39.63
CA LEU A 518 -9.84 43.71 -38.84
C LEU A 518 -10.33 42.27 -39.10
N MET A 519 -9.94 41.68 -40.24
CA MET A 519 -10.40 40.37 -40.71
C MET A 519 -10.05 39.18 -39.77
N PRO A 520 -8.83 39.06 -39.23
CA PRO A 520 -8.50 38.03 -38.23
C PRO A 520 -9.43 38.06 -37.00
N SER A 521 -9.75 39.23 -36.48
CA SER A 521 -10.63 39.36 -35.30
C SER A 521 -12.08 38.92 -35.57
N GLN A 522 -12.58 39.19 -36.77
CA GLN A 522 -13.90 38.75 -37.22
C GLN A 522 -13.93 37.23 -37.42
N LEU A 523 -12.87 36.68 -38.00
CA LEU A 523 -12.71 35.25 -38.21
C LEU A 523 -12.59 34.49 -36.88
N ASP A 524 -11.84 35.01 -35.92
CA ASP A 524 -11.73 34.42 -34.57
C ASP A 524 -13.07 34.40 -33.84
N SER A 525 -13.88 35.45 -34.02
CA SER A 525 -15.25 35.50 -33.50
C SER A 525 -16.14 34.43 -34.14
N ALA A 526 -16.05 34.26 -35.47
CA ALA A 526 -16.80 33.23 -36.19
C ALA A 526 -16.36 31.80 -35.82
N VAL A 527 -15.05 31.54 -35.69
CA VAL A 527 -14.50 30.24 -35.25
C VAL A 527 -14.99 29.89 -33.84
N ARG A 528 -15.00 30.86 -32.92
CA ARG A 528 -15.50 30.67 -31.56
C ARG A 528 -16.99 30.31 -31.56
N GLY A 529 -17.81 31.09 -32.27
CA GLY A 529 -19.25 30.83 -32.36
C GLY A 529 -19.59 29.50 -33.03
N ALA A 530 -18.84 29.10 -34.06
CA ALA A 530 -19.02 27.80 -34.72
C ALA A 530 -18.65 26.63 -33.80
N LYS A 531 -17.55 26.75 -33.05
CA LYS A 531 -17.13 25.76 -32.05
C LYS A 531 -18.19 25.60 -30.95
N GLU A 532 -18.71 26.71 -30.41
CA GLU A 532 -19.78 26.71 -29.41
C GLU A 532 -21.06 26.05 -29.96
N LEU A 533 -21.45 26.34 -31.20
CA LEU A 533 -22.64 25.76 -31.81
C LEU A 533 -22.52 24.24 -31.98
N VAL A 534 -21.37 23.74 -32.43
CA VAL A 534 -21.13 22.30 -32.58
C VAL A 534 -21.25 21.60 -31.23
N LEU A 535 -20.68 22.18 -30.18
CA LEU A 535 -20.80 21.67 -28.81
C LEU A 535 -22.26 21.66 -28.32
N TYR A 536 -22.99 22.74 -28.57
CA TYR A 536 -24.40 22.87 -28.21
C TYR A 536 -25.30 21.83 -28.89
N LEU A 537 -25.12 21.59 -30.19
CA LEU A 537 -25.89 20.59 -30.94
C LEU A 537 -25.52 19.15 -30.53
N ALA A 538 -24.23 18.89 -30.26
CA ALA A 538 -23.76 17.60 -29.77
C ALA A 538 -24.32 17.26 -28.39
N ALA A 539 -24.47 18.25 -27.50
CA ALA A 539 -25.09 18.05 -26.18
C ALA A 539 -26.57 17.64 -26.30
N ARG A 540 -27.39 18.40 -27.06
CA ARG A 540 -28.83 18.13 -27.18
C ARG A 540 -29.18 16.84 -27.92
N SER A 541 -28.30 16.36 -28.79
CA SER A 541 -28.48 15.04 -29.43
C SER A 541 -28.27 13.85 -28.47
N LYS A 542 -27.54 14.05 -27.37
CA LYS A 542 -27.34 13.03 -26.33
C LYS A 542 -28.50 12.97 -25.33
N ASP A 543 -29.15 14.09 -25.05
CA ASP A 543 -30.32 14.15 -24.15
C ASP A 543 -31.61 13.60 -24.79
N ALA A 544 -31.61 13.39 -26.11
CA ALA A 544 -32.75 12.85 -26.87
C ALA A 544 -32.68 11.33 -27.10
N LYS A 545 -31.67 10.64 -26.54
CA LYS A 545 -31.53 9.17 -26.52
C LYS A 545 -31.57 8.68 -25.08
#